data_AF-A0A958UV05-F1
#
_entry.id   AF-A0A958UV05-F1
#
_cell.length_a   1.000
_cell.length_b   1.000
_cell.length_c   1.000
_cell.angle_alpha   90.00
_cell.angle_beta   90.00
_cell.angle_gamma   90.00
#
_symmetry.space_group_name_H-M   'P 1'
#
loop_
_entity.id
_entity.type
_entity.pdbx_description
1 polymer ?
#
loop_
_entity_poly.entity_id
_entity_poly.type
_entity_poly.pdbx_seq_one_letter_code
_entity_poly.pdbx_strand_id
1 'polypeptide(L)'
;MKYFKPVAFVLLALFSIQLLSAQETNEDQLSLNEGTLDNQFEYVIQKSNNYQDYKVIKKTWLYALKAHTMDSLKAIQSDLKNTQATVDSQAKEISDLKNNLTSTQSTLDFTNKEKDSMSLFGIQMS
;
A
#
# COMPACT_ATOMS: atom_id res chain seq x y z
N MET A 1 54.65 26.50 -19.33
CA MET A 1 53.65 25.57 -19.93
C MET A 1 54.18 24.14 -20.17
N LYS A 2 55.34 23.72 -19.63
CA LYS A 2 55.88 22.36 -19.88
C LYS A 2 55.15 21.24 -19.11
N TYR A 3 54.50 21.58 -17.99
CA TYR A 3 53.83 20.62 -17.11
C TYR A 3 52.30 20.62 -17.21
N PHE A 4 51.71 21.46 -18.07
CA PHE A 4 50.24 21.53 -18.20
C PHE A 4 49.64 20.28 -18.84
N LYS A 5 50.32 19.72 -19.85
CA LYS A 5 49.90 18.48 -20.54
C LYS A 5 49.90 17.24 -19.62
N PRO A 6 50.95 16.93 -18.83
CA PRO A 6 50.91 15.79 -17.93
C PRO A 6 49.90 15.98 -16.79
N VAL A 7 49.73 17.20 -16.27
CA VAL A 7 48.73 17.48 -15.22
C VAL A 7 47.30 17.29 -15.76
N ALA A 8 47.00 17.78 -16.97
CA ALA A 8 45.71 17.56 -17.60
C ALA A 8 45.42 16.06 -17.85
N PHE A 9 46.45 15.28 -18.21
CA PHE A 9 46.32 13.84 -18.43
C PHE A 9 46.03 13.07 -17.13
N VAL A 10 46.70 13.43 -16.03
CA VAL A 10 46.44 12.86 -14.70
C VAL A 10 45.02 13.22 -14.22
N LEU A 11 44.57 14.45 -14.46
CA LEU A 11 43.22 14.87 -14.10
C LEU A 11 42.13 14.10 -14.88
N LEU A 12 42.38 13.84 -16.18
CA LEU A 12 41.47 13.07 -17.03
C LEU A 12 41.43 11.58 -16.63
N ALA A 13 42.57 11.02 -16.21
CA ALA A 13 42.66 9.66 -15.68
C ALA A 13 41.91 9.52 -14.35
N LEU A 14 41.99 10.52 -13.46
CA LEU A 14 41.23 10.53 -12.21
C LEU A 14 39.72 10.69 -12.43
N PHE A 15 39.32 11.46 -13.44
CA PHE A 15 37.90 11.64 -13.80
C PHE A 15 37.27 10.38 -14.42
N SER A 16 38.05 9.57 -15.14
CA SER A 16 37.57 8.32 -15.71
C SER A 16 37.33 7.22 -14.67
N ILE A 17 38.09 7.21 -13.56
CA ILE A 17 37.86 6.28 -12.43
C ILE A 17 36.51 6.58 -11.74
N GLN A 18 36.10 7.85 -11.65
CA GLN A 18 34.81 8.26 -11.07
C GLN A 18 33.61 7.81 -11.93
N LEU A 19 33.78 7.71 -13.26
CA LEU A 19 32.74 7.24 -14.18
C LEU A 19 32.50 5.71 -14.07
N LEU A 20 33.50 4.93 -13.67
CA LEU A 20 33.35 3.48 -13.46
C LEU A 20 32.48 3.13 -12.24
N SER A 21 32.47 3.98 -11.20
CA SER A 21 31.65 3.77 -9.99
C SER A 21 30.21 4.30 -10.12
N ALA A 22 29.87 4.95 -11.23
CA ALA A 22 28.53 5.51 -11.47
C ALA A 22 27.60 4.57 -12.27
N GLN A 23 28.08 3.39 -12.66
CA GLN A 23 27.33 2.42 -13.46
C GLN A 23 26.87 1.24 -12.58
N GLU A 24 26.21 1.52 -11.46
CA GLU A 24 25.23 0.59 -10.90
C GLU A 24 23.88 0.95 -11.51
N THR A 25 23.62 0.43 -12.70
CA THR A 25 22.25 0.35 -13.19
C THR A 25 21.49 -0.45 -12.14
N ASN A 26 20.47 0.14 -11.52
CA ASN A 26 19.49 -0.57 -10.70
C ASN A 26 18.69 -1.48 -11.65
N GLU A 27 19.32 -2.51 -12.20
CA GLU A 27 18.58 -3.67 -12.65
C GLU A 27 17.96 -4.25 -11.38
N ASP A 28 16.64 -4.37 -11.34
CA ASP A 28 15.93 -5.07 -10.28
C ASP A 28 16.65 -6.40 -10.03
N GLN A 29 17.45 -6.45 -8.98
CA GLN A 29 18.29 -7.61 -8.74
C GLN A 29 17.34 -8.75 -8.36
N LEU A 30 17.10 -9.64 -9.32
CA LEU A 30 16.24 -10.79 -9.10
C LEU A 30 16.76 -11.54 -7.86
N SER A 31 15.86 -11.73 -6.90
CA SER A 31 16.15 -12.34 -5.61
C SER A 31 15.02 -13.26 -5.22
N LEU A 32 15.35 -14.37 -4.54
CA LEU A 32 14.35 -15.28 -3.99
C LEU A 32 13.72 -14.74 -2.70
N ASN A 33 14.42 -13.86 -1.98
CA ASN A 33 14.04 -13.45 -0.63
C ASN A 33 13.72 -11.96 -0.53
N GLU A 34 13.86 -11.23 -1.63
CA GLU A 34 13.70 -9.78 -1.67
C GLU A 34 12.87 -9.37 -2.90
N GLY A 35 12.27 -8.20 -2.84
CA GLY A 35 11.42 -7.69 -3.91
C GLY A 35 10.02 -8.29 -3.93
N THR A 36 9.30 -8.04 -5.02
CA THR A 36 7.92 -8.47 -5.21
C THR A 36 7.84 -10.00 -5.36
N LEU A 37 6.65 -10.56 -5.13
CA LEU A 37 6.42 -11.98 -5.38
C LEU A 37 6.70 -12.36 -6.84
N ASP A 38 6.37 -11.48 -7.78
CA ASP A 38 6.68 -11.61 -9.21
C ASP A 38 8.20 -11.73 -9.46
N ASN A 39 9.00 -10.83 -8.86
CA ASN A 39 10.46 -10.88 -8.95
C ASN A 39 11.02 -12.19 -8.39
N GLN A 40 10.43 -12.72 -7.30
CA GLN A 40 10.86 -13.98 -6.72
C GLN A 40 10.52 -15.18 -7.61
N PHE A 41 9.36 -15.18 -8.26
CA PHE A 41 9.01 -16.18 -9.27
C PHE A 41 9.96 -16.12 -10.47
N GLU A 42 10.20 -14.92 -11.00
CA GLU A 42 11.10 -14.70 -12.13
C GLU A 42 12.54 -15.13 -11.79
N TYR A 43 13.01 -14.83 -10.58
CA TYR A 43 14.30 -15.32 -10.08
C TYR A 43 14.40 -16.84 -10.18
N VAL A 44 13.38 -17.56 -9.69
CA VAL A 44 13.38 -19.02 -9.71
C VAL A 44 13.36 -19.55 -11.13
N ILE A 45 12.57 -18.97 -12.03
CA ILE A 45 12.47 -19.40 -13.43
C ILE A 45 13.79 -19.18 -14.16
N GLN A 46 14.40 -18.00 -14.01
CA GLN A 46 15.64 -17.65 -14.70
C GLN A 46 16.86 -18.39 -14.14
N LYS A 47 16.98 -18.49 -12.81
CA LYS A 47 18.17 -19.08 -12.15
C LYS A 47 18.12 -20.60 -12.01
N SER A 48 16.98 -21.23 -12.30
CA SER A 48 16.89 -22.70 -12.31
C SER A 48 17.55 -23.29 -13.55
N ASN A 49 18.17 -24.46 -13.38
CA ASN A 49 18.82 -25.17 -14.46
C ASN A 49 17.80 -25.65 -15.49
N ASN A 50 18.23 -25.76 -16.75
CA ASN A 50 17.42 -26.36 -17.81
C ASN A 50 17.74 -27.85 -17.94
N TYR A 51 16.73 -28.69 -18.18
CA TYR A 51 16.87 -30.07 -18.61
C TYR A 51 15.88 -30.35 -19.73
N GLN A 52 16.37 -30.46 -20.97
CA GLN A 52 15.51 -30.49 -22.16
C GLN A 52 14.55 -29.30 -22.15
N ASP A 53 13.25 -29.55 -22.27
CA ASP A 53 12.18 -28.55 -22.26
C ASP A 53 11.68 -28.20 -20.84
N TYR A 54 12.38 -28.67 -19.79
CA TYR A 54 11.98 -28.49 -18.39
C TYR A 54 12.95 -27.62 -17.59
N LYS A 55 12.43 -26.99 -16.53
CA LYS A 55 13.21 -26.31 -15.49
C LYS A 55 13.42 -27.22 -14.28
N VAL A 56 14.68 -27.40 -13.89
CA VAL A 56 15.09 -28.14 -12.68
C VAL A 56 15.24 -27.15 -11.55
N ILE A 57 14.20 -27.06 -10.72
CA ILE A 57 14.12 -26.14 -9.59
C ILE A 57 14.57 -26.85 -8.30
N LYS A 58 15.37 -26.17 -7.48
CA LYS A 58 15.75 -26.68 -6.15
C LYS A 58 14.50 -26.75 -5.26
N LYS A 59 14.33 -27.88 -4.55
CA LYS A 59 13.21 -28.06 -3.60
C LYS A 59 13.12 -26.93 -2.57
N THR A 60 14.26 -26.44 -2.09
CA THR A 60 14.35 -25.32 -1.13
C THR A 60 13.75 -24.03 -1.69
N TRP A 61 13.92 -23.75 -2.98
CA TRP A 61 13.36 -22.57 -3.63
C TRP A 61 11.84 -22.66 -3.77
N LEU A 62 11.32 -23.85 -4.08
CA LEU A 62 9.87 -24.08 -4.10
C LEU A 62 9.25 -23.93 -2.70
N TYR A 63 9.92 -24.41 -1.65
CA TYR A 63 9.45 -24.22 -0.28
C TYR A 63 9.48 -22.74 0.13
N ALA A 64 10.51 -21.99 -0.25
CA ALA A 64 10.58 -20.55 -0.01
C ALA A 64 9.45 -19.81 -0.73
N LEU A 65 9.26 -20.03 -2.04
CA LEU A 65 8.16 -19.43 -2.80
C LEU A 65 6.79 -19.76 -2.21
N LYS A 66 6.56 -21.01 -1.80
CA LYS A 66 5.32 -21.41 -1.12
C LYS A 66 5.11 -20.64 0.17
N ALA A 67 6.15 -20.50 0.99
CA ALA A 67 6.08 -19.77 2.25
C ALA A 67 5.78 -18.28 2.02
N HIS A 68 6.51 -17.62 1.11
CA HIS A 68 6.33 -16.20 0.80
C HIS A 68 4.96 -15.92 0.18
N THR A 69 4.46 -16.81 -0.69
CA THR A 69 3.11 -16.71 -1.26
C THR A 69 2.03 -16.84 -0.17
N MET A 70 2.21 -17.79 0.75
CA MET A 70 1.27 -17.99 1.85
C MET A 70 1.27 -16.80 2.83
N ASP A 71 2.43 -16.22 3.09
CA ASP A 71 2.56 -15.03 3.93
C ASP A 71 1.87 -13.81 3.29
N SER A 72 2.10 -13.58 2.00
CA SER A 72 1.43 -12.54 1.22
C SER A 72 -0.10 -12.71 1.24
N LEU A 73 -0.59 -13.95 1.07
CA LEU A 73 -2.02 -14.24 1.14
C LEU A 73 -2.59 -13.98 2.54
N LYS A 74 -1.85 -14.33 3.60
CA LYS A 74 -2.25 -14.09 4.98
C LYS A 74 -2.32 -12.59 5.30
N ALA A 75 -1.37 -11.80 4.78
CA ALA A 75 -1.40 -10.34 4.90
C ALA A 75 -2.66 -9.77 4.24
N ILE A 76 -2.95 -10.16 3.00
CA ILE A 76 -4.17 -9.74 2.27
C ILE A 76 -5.44 -10.13 3.02
N GLN A 77 -5.53 -11.34 3.57
CA GLN A 77 -6.69 -11.77 4.35
C GLN A 77 -6.85 -10.95 5.65
N SER A 78 -5.74 -10.62 6.32
CA SER A 78 -5.74 -9.77 7.50
C SER A 78 -6.23 -8.36 7.17
N ASP A 79 -5.72 -7.78 6.09
CA ASP A 79 -6.13 -6.45 5.64
C ASP A 79 -7.61 -6.42 5.25
N LEU A 80 -8.09 -7.44 4.52
CA LEU A 80 -9.51 -7.57 4.19
C LEU A 80 -10.38 -7.66 5.43
N LYS A 81 -9.98 -8.44 6.44
CA LYS A 81 -10.72 -8.53 7.70
C LYS A 81 -10.75 -7.20 8.44
N ASN A 82 -9.64 -6.46 8.45
CA ASN A 82 -9.57 -5.13 9.06
C ASN A 82 -10.47 -4.13 8.31
N THR A 83 -10.44 -4.13 6.98
CA THR A 83 -11.32 -3.31 6.14
C THR A 83 -12.79 -3.64 6.40
N GLN A 84 -13.16 -4.93 6.48
CA GLN A 84 -14.53 -5.32 6.79
C GLN A 84 -14.97 -4.82 8.17
N ALA A 85 -14.10 -4.93 9.18
CA ALA A 85 -14.41 -4.41 10.51
C ALA A 85 -14.61 -2.88 10.51
N THR A 86 -13.83 -2.14 9.72
CA THR A 86 -14.03 -0.70 9.53
C THR A 86 -15.36 -0.40 8.85
N VAL A 87 -15.71 -1.14 7.78
CA VAL A 87 -16.98 -0.99 7.06
C VAL A 87 -18.16 -1.27 8.00
N ASP A 88 -18.10 -2.33 8.80
CA ASP A 88 -19.15 -2.69 9.76
C ASP A 88 -19.32 -1.59 10.82
N SER A 89 -18.22 -1.03 11.32
CA SER A 89 -18.23 0.08 12.27
C SER A 89 -18.86 1.34 11.65
N GLN A 90 -18.49 1.68 10.41
CA GLN A 90 -19.06 2.81 9.68
C GLN A 90 -20.56 2.61 9.40
N ALA A 91 -20.97 1.40 9.02
CA ALA A 91 -22.38 1.07 8.80
C ALA A 91 -23.21 1.26 10.07
N LYS A 92 -22.67 0.84 11.23
CA LYS A 92 -23.30 1.05 12.54
C LYS A 92 -23.42 2.54 12.86
N GLU A 93 -22.35 3.31 12.72
CA GLU A 93 -22.36 4.76 12.96
C GLU A 93 -23.38 5.48 12.08
N ILE A 94 -23.46 5.12 10.79
CA ILE A 94 -24.47 5.67 9.87
C ILE A 94 -25.89 5.33 10.34
N SER A 95 -26.13 4.11 10.81
CA SER A 95 -27.43 3.72 11.36
C SER A 95 -27.79 4.55 12.59
N ASP A 96 -26.85 4.73 13.52
CA ASP A 96 -27.04 5.51 14.73
C ASP A 96 -27.30 6.99 14.40
N LEU A 97 -26.56 7.56 13.46
CA LEU A 97 -26.77 8.93 12.98
C LEU A 97 -28.15 9.11 12.34
N LYS A 98 -28.63 8.14 11.54
CA LYS A 98 -29.98 8.18 10.95
C LYS A 98 -31.08 8.11 12.01
N ASN A 99 -30.91 7.26 13.02
CA ASN A 99 -31.85 7.15 14.14
C ASN A 99 -31.90 8.44 14.95
N ASN A 100 -30.75 9.03 15.23
CA ASN A 100 -30.65 10.32 15.93
C ASN A 100 -31.28 11.45 15.11
N LEU A 101 -31.01 11.52 13.80
CA LEU A 101 -31.63 12.50 12.90
C LEU A 101 -33.15 12.38 12.91
N THR A 102 -33.68 11.16 12.82
CA THR A 102 -35.13 10.90 12.84
C THR A 102 -35.75 11.33 14.18
N SER A 103 -35.07 11.05 15.29
CA SER A 103 -35.50 11.46 16.63
C SER A 103 -35.48 12.97 16.78
N THR A 104 -34.40 13.64 16.32
CA THR A 104 -34.29 15.09 16.33
C THR A 104 -35.38 15.75 15.48
N GLN A 105 -35.67 15.22 14.29
CA GLN A 105 -36.75 15.74 13.44
C GLN A 105 -38.11 15.58 14.11
N SER A 106 -38.36 14.42 14.75
CA SER A 106 -39.60 14.18 15.48
C SER A 106 -39.78 15.13 16.65
N THR A 107 -38.70 15.38 17.41
CA THR A 107 -38.70 16.37 18.51
C THR A 107 -38.94 17.78 17.99
N LEU A 108 -38.28 18.16 16.89
CA LEU A 108 -38.46 19.48 16.27
C LEU A 108 -39.92 19.69 15.81
N ASP A 109 -40.52 18.69 15.17
CA ASP A 109 -41.91 18.73 14.73
C ASP A 109 -42.88 18.83 15.92
N PHE A 110 -42.60 18.11 17.01
CA PHE A 110 -43.38 18.20 18.25
C PHE A 110 -43.27 19.59 18.88
N THR A 111 -42.06 20.12 19.05
CA THR A 111 -41.84 21.47 19.60
C THR A 111 -42.49 22.56 18.76
N ASN A 112 -42.46 22.44 17.42
CA ASN A 112 -43.16 23.38 16.55
C ASN A 112 -44.68 23.33 16.76
N LYS A 113 -45.28 22.13 16.89
CA LYS A 113 -46.72 21.99 17.20
C LYS A 113 -47.10 22.58 18.56
N GLU A 114 -46.28 22.39 19.58
CA GLU A 114 -46.51 23.00 20.89
C GLU A 114 -46.44 24.53 20.82
N LYS A 115 -45.42 25.07 20.16
CA LYS A 115 -45.27 26.51 19.92
C LYS A 115 -46.49 27.09 19.18
N ASP A 116 -46.93 26.45 18.10
CA ASP A 116 -48.09 26.89 17.32
C ASP A 116 -49.37 26.87 18.16
N SER A 117 -49.53 25.85 19.00
CA SER A 117 -50.66 25.75 19.94
C SER A 117 -50.62 26.89 20.97
N MET A 118 -49.45 27.20 21.54
CA MET A 118 -49.29 28.33 22.47
C MET A 118 -49.59 29.67 21.80
N SER A 119 -49.13 29.85 20.55
CA SER A 119 -49.43 31.05 19.76
C SER A 119 -50.93 31.21 19.48
N LEU A 120 -51.65 30.12 19.22
CA LEU A 120 -53.11 30.14 19.01
C LEU A 120 -53.86 30.63 20.25
N PHE A 121 -53.41 30.27 21.45
CA PHE A 121 -53.99 30.71 22.72
C PHE A 121 -53.47 32.07 23.21
N GLY A 122 -52.68 32.78 22.38
CA GLY A 122 -52.13 34.10 22.72
C GLY A 122 -51.09 34.08 23.83
N ILE A 123 -50.53 32.91 24.17
CA ILE A 123 -49.47 32.77 25.15
C ILE A 123 -48.16 33.14 24.44
N GLN A 124 -47.60 34.30 24.78
CA GLN A 124 -46.36 34.79 24.20
C GLN A 124 -45.18 34.03 24.82
N MET A 125 -44.47 33.24 24.01
CA MET A 125 -43.17 32.68 24.38
C MET A 125 -42.11 33.77 24.19
N SER A 126 -41.37 34.10 25.26
CA SER A 126 -40.25 35.05 25.26
C SER A 126 -39.03 34.51 24.53
#